data_AF-A0A7C2QYP5-F1
#
_entry.id   AF-A0A7C2QYP5-F1
#
_cell.length_a   1.000
_cell.length_b   1.000
_cell.length_c   1.000
_cell.angle_alpha   90.00
_cell.angle_beta   90.00
_cell.angle_gamma   90.00
#
_symmetry.space_group_name_H-M   'P 1'
#
loop_
_entity.id
_entity.type
_entity.pdbx_description
1 polymer ?
#
loop_
_entity_poly.entity_id
_entity_poly.type
_entity_poly.pdbx_seq_one_letter_code
_entity_poly.pdbx_strand_id
1 'polypeptide(L)'
;MPTRRTTEAARKAKRAGKSASAQAGAFVGEQVRKARRGRGRRGPRSREQAIAIGLSQARRAGVRVPRRKATGGRAKTATGGSRARSGRARKAAHTKGAARRSGAARKAARTRARRAR
;
A
#
# COMPACT_ATOMS: atom_id res chain seq x y z
N MET A 1 -6.48 1.13 -7.25
CA MET A 1 -7.48 1.89 -6.47
C MET A 1 -8.79 1.12 -6.48
N PRO A 2 -9.70 1.33 -5.51
CA PRO A 2 -11.03 0.68 -5.48
C PRO A 2 -11.89 1.12 -6.67
N THR A 3 -12.86 0.29 -7.05
CA THR A 3 -13.78 0.61 -8.16
C THR A 3 -14.85 1.63 -7.74
N ARG A 4 -15.40 2.40 -8.69
CA ARG A 4 -16.52 3.33 -8.42
C ARG A 4 -17.70 2.61 -7.74
N ARG A 5 -18.02 1.40 -8.22
CA ARG A 5 -19.03 0.52 -7.64
C ARG A 5 -18.80 0.23 -6.14
N THR A 6 -17.55 0.01 -5.71
CA THR A 6 -17.27 -0.19 -4.28
C THR A 6 -17.45 1.06 -3.44
N THR A 7 -17.07 2.23 -3.96
CA THR A 7 -17.27 3.48 -3.23
C THR A 7 -18.76 3.81 -3.10
N GLU A 8 -19.55 3.54 -4.13
CA GLU A 8 -21.01 3.69 -4.10
C GLU A 8 -21.66 2.73 -3.12
N ALA A 9 -21.26 1.45 -3.12
CA ALA A 9 -21.76 0.47 -2.16
C ALA A 9 -21.46 0.87 -0.71
N ALA A 10 -20.25 1.38 -0.44
CA ALA A 10 -19.89 1.92 0.87
C ALA A 10 -20.73 3.16 1.25
N ARG A 11 -20.98 4.07 0.30
CA ARG A 11 -21.85 5.24 0.51
C ARG A 11 -23.30 4.83 0.77
N LYS A 12 -23.84 3.85 0.04
CA LYS A 12 -25.18 3.31 0.26
C LYS A 12 -25.30 2.69 1.65
N ALA A 13 -24.29 1.92 2.07
CA ALA A 13 -24.24 1.37 3.43
C ALA A 13 -24.20 2.48 4.50
N LYS A 14 -23.47 3.57 4.26
CA LYS A 14 -23.46 4.74 5.15
C LYS A 14 -24.83 5.42 5.21
N ARG A 15 -25.50 5.63 4.08
CA ARG A 15 -26.85 6.21 4.00
C ARG A 15 -27.89 5.34 4.73
N ALA A 16 -27.74 4.02 4.65
CA ALA A 16 -28.57 3.07 5.37
C ALA A 16 -28.21 2.90 6.86
N GLY A 17 -27.39 3.79 7.44
CA GLY A 17 -27.02 3.74 8.86
C GLY A 17 -26.16 2.54 9.28
N LYS A 18 -25.57 1.80 8.33
CA LYS A 18 -24.83 0.56 8.64
C LYS A 18 -23.49 0.86 9.30
N SER A 19 -23.03 -0.09 10.10
CA SER A 19 -21.75 -0.01 10.83
C SER A 19 -20.54 0.20 9.90
N ALA A 20 -19.45 0.74 10.45
CA ALA A 20 -18.21 0.96 9.71
C ALA A 20 -17.62 -0.33 9.12
N SER A 21 -17.81 -1.46 9.82
CA SER A 21 -17.42 -2.80 9.36
C SER A 21 -18.20 -3.21 8.10
N ALA A 22 -19.51 -2.94 8.07
CA ALA A 22 -20.35 -3.22 6.91
C ALA A 22 -19.98 -2.34 5.70
N GLN A 23 -19.69 -1.06 5.93
CA GLN A 23 -19.19 -0.14 4.91
C GLN A 23 -17.85 -0.61 4.32
N ALA A 24 -16.93 -1.07 5.20
CA ALA A 24 -15.62 -1.60 4.80
C ALA A 24 -15.73 -2.93 4.04
N GLY A 25 -16.80 -3.71 4.28
CA GLY A 25 -17.06 -4.99 3.63
C GLY A 25 -17.08 -4.90 2.10
N ALA A 26 -17.55 -3.78 1.53
CA ALA A 26 -17.53 -3.55 0.09
C ALA A 26 -16.11 -3.58 -0.50
N PHE A 27 -15.15 -2.97 0.20
CA PHE A 27 -13.74 -2.93 -0.21
C PHE A 27 -13.05 -4.28 -0.01
N VAL A 28 -13.29 -4.94 1.13
CA VAL A 28 -12.74 -6.27 1.42
C VAL A 28 -13.25 -7.30 0.41
N GLY A 29 -14.56 -7.30 0.12
CA GLY A 29 -15.17 -8.20 -0.86
C GLY A 29 -14.60 -8.01 -2.28
N GLU A 30 -14.35 -6.77 -2.71
CA GLU A 30 -13.69 -6.52 -3.99
C GLU A 30 -12.28 -7.12 -4.04
N GLN A 31 -11.49 -6.93 -2.99
CA GLN A 31 -10.13 -7.46 -2.93
C GLN A 31 -10.10 -8.99 -2.83
N VAL A 32 -11.03 -9.60 -2.10
CA VAL A 32 -11.19 -11.06 -2.02
C VAL A 32 -11.59 -11.63 -3.39
N ARG A 33 -12.50 -10.97 -4.12
CA ARG A 33 -12.85 -11.36 -5.49
C ARG A 33 -11.65 -11.28 -6.43
N LYS A 34 -10.81 -10.24 -6.30
CA LYS A 34 -9.55 -10.12 -7.08
C LYS A 34 -8.55 -11.23 -6.74
N ALA A 35 -8.45 -11.62 -5.47
CA ALA A 35 -7.61 -12.73 -5.04
C ALA A 35 -8.10 -14.06 -5.64
N ARG A 36 -9.42 -14.33 -5.58
CA ARG A 36 -10.03 -15.54 -6.15
C ARG A 36 -9.96 -15.62 -7.68
N ARG A 37 -10.10 -14.47 -8.37
CA ARG A 37 -10.03 -14.40 -9.83
C ARG A 37 -8.61 -14.60 -10.39
N GLY A 38 -7.60 -14.80 -9.53
CA GLY A 38 -6.24 -15.14 -9.93
C GLY A 38 -5.65 -14.13 -10.92
N ARG A 39 -5.48 -12.85 -10.52
CA ARG A 39 -4.99 -11.83 -11.46
C ARG A 39 -3.70 -11.15 -11.01
N GLY A 40 -2.60 -11.69 -11.55
CA GLY A 40 -1.42 -10.96 -12.01
C GLY A 40 -0.58 -10.23 -10.95
N ARG A 41 0.48 -9.59 -11.44
CA ARG A 41 1.59 -8.94 -10.70
C ARG A 41 1.18 -7.90 -9.62
N ARG A 42 -0.10 -7.54 -9.53
CA ARG A 42 -0.66 -6.45 -8.69
C ARG A 42 -1.87 -6.85 -7.83
N GLY A 43 -2.33 -8.10 -7.88
CA GLY A 43 -3.41 -8.61 -7.02
C GLY A 43 -2.92 -9.01 -5.61
N PRO A 44 -3.82 -9.16 -4.63
CA PRO A 44 -3.47 -9.79 -3.35
C PRO A 44 -3.07 -11.25 -3.57
N ARG A 45 -1.97 -11.67 -2.93
CA ARG A 45 -1.44 -13.04 -2.97
C ARG A 45 -2.13 -13.96 -1.96
N SER A 46 -2.77 -13.41 -0.94
CA SER A 46 -3.50 -14.16 0.08
C SER A 46 -4.80 -13.47 0.48
N ARG A 47 -5.71 -14.23 1.10
CA ARG A 47 -6.99 -13.72 1.62
C ARG A 47 -6.78 -12.68 2.73
N GLU A 48 -5.80 -12.90 3.61
CA GLU A 48 -5.42 -11.92 4.63
C GLU A 48 -4.90 -10.62 4.01
N GLN A 49 -4.09 -10.72 2.96
CA GLN A 49 -3.61 -9.54 2.25
C GLN A 49 -4.76 -8.80 1.56
N ALA A 50 -5.74 -9.52 1.02
CA ALA A 50 -6.94 -8.92 0.45
C ALA A 50 -7.74 -8.12 1.49
N ILE A 51 -7.92 -8.69 2.70
CA ILE A 51 -8.56 -8.01 3.83
C ILE A 51 -7.75 -6.76 4.22
N ALA A 52 -6.44 -6.88 4.40
CA ALA A 52 -5.58 -5.77 4.79
C ALA A 52 -5.59 -4.61 3.76
N ILE A 53 -5.53 -4.93 2.47
CA ILE A 53 -5.63 -3.93 1.39
C ILE A 53 -7.03 -3.30 1.38
N GLY A 54 -8.10 -4.10 1.51
CA GLY A 54 -9.48 -3.63 1.53
C GLY A 54 -9.75 -2.66 2.69
N LEU A 55 -9.33 -3.02 3.91
CA LEU A 55 -9.45 -2.14 5.09
C LEU A 55 -8.62 -0.86 4.92
N SER A 56 -7.45 -0.95 4.31
CA SER A 56 -6.61 0.23 4.02
C SER A 56 -7.24 1.16 2.99
N GLN A 57 -7.94 0.62 1.99
CA GLN A 57 -8.69 1.41 1.01
C GLN A 57 -9.93 2.05 1.64
N ALA A 58 -10.66 1.32 2.48
CA ALA A 58 -11.83 1.84 3.20
C ALA A 58 -11.47 3.06 4.05
N ARG A 59 -10.35 3.02 4.78
CA ARG A 59 -9.85 4.17 5.57
C ARG A 59 -9.52 5.37 4.69
N ARG A 60 -8.88 5.16 3.53
CA ARG A 60 -8.61 6.25 2.57
C ARG A 60 -9.88 6.85 1.99
N ALA A 61 -10.94 6.05 1.88
CA ALA A 61 -12.26 6.49 1.43
C ALA A 61 -13.10 7.15 2.56
N GLY A 62 -12.54 7.36 3.75
CA GLY A 62 -13.20 8.02 4.87
C GLY A 62 -14.07 7.13 5.74
N VAL A 63 -14.01 5.80 5.59
CA VAL A 63 -14.71 4.86 6.48
C VAL A 63 -13.96 4.76 7.81
N ARG A 64 -14.67 4.96 8.93
CA ARG A 64 -14.13 4.91 10.31
C ARG A 64 -13.85 3.48 10.77
N VAL A 65 -12.93 2.80 10.10
CA VAL A 65 -12.52 1.43 10.48
C VAL A 65 -11.42 1.49 11.53
N PRO A 66 -11.57 0.82 12.69
CA PRO A 66 -10.52 0.77 13.71
C PRO A 66 -9.22 0.20 13.13
N ARG A 67 -8.09 0.71 13.63
CA ARG A 67 -6.78 0.12 13.38
C ARG A 67 -6.54 -0.90 14.49
N ARG A 68 -6.03 -2.08 14.14
CA ARG A 68 -5.47 -2.98 15.17
C ARG A 68 -4.37 -2.20 15.90
N LYS A 69 -4.35 -2.28 17.24
CA LYS A 69 -3.23 -1.79 18.06
C LYS A 69 -1.96 -2.38 17.44
N ALA A 70 -1.00 -1.53 17.09
CA ALA A 70 0.21 -1.98 16.42
C ALA A 70 1.07 -2.76 17.43
N THR A 71 0.86 -4.07 17.52
CA THR A 71 1.79 -4.96 18.22
C THR A 71 2.98 -5.15 17.29
N GLY A 72 4.00 -4.30 17.47
CA GLY A 72 5.29 -4.43 16.82
C GLY A 72 5.37 -3.85 15.40
N GLY A 73 6.17 -2.81 15.26
CA GLY A 73 6.91 -2.56 14.02
C GLY A 73 6.17 -1.89 12.87
N ARG A 74 6.52 -0.61 12.68
CA ARG A 74 6.53 0.09 11.39
C ARG A 74 5.22 0.74 10.94
N ALA A 75 4.81 1.77 11.67
CA ALA A 75 4.15 2.93 11.06
C ALA A 75 5.13 3.62 10.09
N LYS A 76 5.31 3.10 8.87
CA LYS A 76 5.89 3.92 7.80
C LYS A 76 4.80 4.89 7.37
N THR A 77 4.94 6.12 7.83
CA THR A 77 4.47 7.33 7.16
C THR A 77 4.71 7.22 5.65
N ALA A 78 3.71 6.69 4.94
CA ALA A 78 3.73 6.50 3.50
C ALA A 78 3.55 7.82 2.73
N THR A 79 3.50 8.95 3.42
CA THR A 79 3.53 10.30 2.84
C THR A 79 4.95 10.85 2.74
N GLY A 80 5.91 10.37 3.54
CA GLY A 80 7.30 10.86 3.55
C GLY A 80 8.29 9.99 2.78
N GLY A 81 7.92 8.75 2.44
CA GLY A 81 8.85 7.76 1.91
C GLY A 81 9.49 8.12 0.56
N SER A 82 8.77 8.76 -0.38
CA SER A 82 9.37 9.22 -1.64
C SER A 82 10.09 10.55 -1.48
N ARG A 83 9.52 11.49 -0.71
CA ARG A 83 10.04 12.86 -0.55
C ARG A 83 11.30 12.93 0.33
N ALA A 84 11.39 12.11 1.37
CA ALA A 84 12.61 11.98 2.17
C ALA A 84 13.72 11.20 1.41
N ARG A 85 13.34 10.20 0.59
CA ARG A 85 14.28 9.54 -0.32
C ARG A 85 14.84 10.51 -1.36
N SER A 86 14.00 11.39 -1.92
CA SER A 86 14.47 12.40 -2.87
C SER A 86 15.34 13.47 -2.22
N GLY A 87 15.04 13.90 -0.98
CA GLY A 87 15.87 14.87 -0.25
C GLY A 87 17.28 14.34 0.05
N ARG A 88 17.38 13.11 0.60
CA ARG A 88 18.68 12.48 0.88
C ARG A 88 19.45 12.14 -0.38
N ALA A 89 18.77 11.71 -1.45
CA ALA A 89 19.40 11.47 -2.75
C ALA A 89 19.91 12.77 -3.40
N ARG A 90 19.16 13.87 -3.30
CA ARG A 90 19.59 15.22 -3.75
C ARG A 90 20.78 15.72 -2.94
N LYS A 91 20.74 15.63 -1.60
CA LYS A 91 21.88 16.01 -0.74
C LYS A 91 23.12 15.16 -1.00
N ALA A 92 22.96 13.86 -1.27
CA ALA A 92 24.05 12.98 -1.66
C ALA A 92 24.57 13.25 -3.08
N ALA A 93 23.70 13.69 -4.00
CA ALA A 93 24.12 14.13 -5.33
C ALA A 93 24.99 15.39 -5.27
N HIS A 94 24.67 16.30 -4.34
CA HIS A 94 25.42 17.54 -4.15
C HIS A 94 26.75 17.36 -3.40
N THR A 95 26.84 16.39 -2.47
CA THR A 95 28.02 16.23 -1.60
C THR A 95 29.01 15.15 -2.01
N LYS A 96 28.61 14.17 -2.83
CA LYS A 96 29.45 12.99 -3.14
C LYS A 96 29.89 12.85 -4.60
N GLY A 97 29.44 13.74 -5.50
CA GLY A 97 29.78 13.71 -6.93
C GLY A 97 29.13 12.58 -7.72
N ALA A 98 29.15 12.66 -9.05
CA ALA A 98 28.47 11.71 -9.95
C ALA A 98 29.10 10.29 -9.94
N ALA A 99 30.44 10.21 -9.86
CA ALA A 99 31.17 8.95 -9.93
C ALA A 99 30.86 8.01 -8.75
N ARG A 100 30.93 8.50 -7.50
CA ARG A 100 30.61 7.71 -6.30
C ARG A 100 29.14 7.26 -6.27
N ARG A 101 28.23 8.06 -6.85
CA ARG A 101 26.81 7.67 -7.02
C ARG A 101 26.64 6.51 -7.99
N SER A 102 27.30 6.57 -9.15
CA SER A 102 27.25 5.50 -10.15
C SER A 102 27.77 4.19 -9.58
N GLY A 103 28.89 4.23 -8.84
CA GLY A 103 29.44 3.07 -8.14
C GLY A 103 28.47 2.47 -7.11
N ALA A 104 27.87 3.29 -6.26
CA ALA A 104 26.90 2.84 -5.26
C ALA A 104 25.64 2.23 -5.89
N ALA A 105 25.12 2.84 -6.97
CA ALA A 105 23.96 2.34 -7.70
C ALA A 105 24.26 0.99 -8.36
N ARG A 106 25.43 0.85 -9.02
CA ARG A 106 25.90 -0.41 -9.62
C ARG A 106 26.08 -1.50 -8.57
N LYS A 107 26.67 -1.19 -7.40
CA LYS A 107 26.83 -2.14 -6.29
C LYS A 107 25.47 -2.61 -5.76
N ALA A 108 24.52 -1.70 -5.58
CA ALA A 108 23.17 -2.04 -5.15
C ALA A 108 22.43 -2.93 -6.18
N ALA A 109 22.59 -2.63 -7.48
CA ALA A 109 22.01 -3.44 -8.55
C ALA A 109 22.58 -4.87 -8.56
N ARG A 110 23.90 -5.02 -8.44
CA ARG A 110 24.56 -6.34 -8.34
C ARG A 110 24.09 -7.14 -7.12
N THR A 111 24.03 -6.52 -5.94
CA THR A 111 23.52 -7.18 -4.73
C THR A 111 22.07 -7.64 -4.89
N ARG A 112 21.24 -6.86 -5.58
CA ARG A 112 19.84 -7.20 -5.81
C ARG A 112 19.68 -8.35 -6.80
N ALA A 113 20.49 -8.38 -7.86
CA ALA A 113 20.52 -9.50 -8.81
C ALA A 113 20.97 -10.80 -8.12
N ARG A 114 21.99 -10.73 -7.25
CA ARG A 114 22.48 -11.90 -6.50
C ARG A 114 21.49 -12.48 -5.50
N ARG A 115 20.59 -11.64 -4.95
CA ARG A 115 19.51 -12.07 -4.04
C ARG A 115 18.24 -12.57 -4.76
N ALA A 116 18.19 -12.40 -6.09
CA ALA A 116 17.06 -12.80 -6.91
C ALA A 116 17.31 -14.12 -7.68
N ARG A 117 18.54 -14.63 -7.63
CA ARG A 117 18.85 -16.05 -7.84
C ARG A 117 18.65 -16.78 -6.52
#